data_AF-A0A7C2ZVS6-F1
#
_entry.id   AF-A0A7C2ZVS6-F1
#
_cell.length_a   1.000
_cell.length_b   1.000
_cell.length_c   1.000
_cell.angle_alpha   90.00
_cell.angle_beta   90.00
_cell.angle_gamma   90.00
#
_symmetry.space_group_name_H-M   'P 1'
#
loop_
_entity.id
_entity.type
_entity.pdbx_description
1 polymer ?
#
loop_
_entity_poly.entity_id
_entity_poly.type
_entity_poly.pdbx_seq_one_letter_code
_entity_poly.pdbx_strand_id
1 'polypeptide(L)' 'MTLELELVDVYRYEGFVGKRFRFRIRGTKLYVNVLANSIEEAVEKAKNIIKQLDLDKHIPRNPPENDAR' A
#
# COMPACT_ATOMS: atom_id res chain seq x y z
N MET A 1 -5.71 -1.31 -15.48
CA MET A 1 -4.29 -1.29 -15.08
C MET A 1 -4.22 -1.83 -13.66
N THR A 2 -3.20 -2.63 -13.31
CA THR A 2 -3.09 -3.18 -11.95
C THR A 2 -1.84 -2.60 -11.31
N LEU A 3 -2.02 -1.78 -10.27
CA LEU A 3 -0.92 -1.31 -9.43
C LEU A 3 -0.41 -2.48 -8.57
N GLU A 4 0.91 -2.60 -8.45
CA GLU A 4 1.54 -3.61 -7.59
C GLU A 4 1.74 -3.06 -6.18
N LEU A 5 1.39 -3.86 -5.18
CA LEU A 5 1.57 -3.54 -3.77
C LEU A 5 2.68 -4.39 -3.17
N GLU A 6 3.64 -3.74 -2.53
CA GLU A 6 4.70 -4.38 -1.77
C GLU A 6 4.39 -4.27 -0.28
N LEU A 7 4.27 -5.39 0.43
CA LEU A 7 4.12 -5.37 1.88
C LEU A 7 5.45 -4.99 2.52
N VAL A 8 5.47 -3.84 3.21
CA VAL A 8 6.69 -3.31 3.83
C VAL A 8 6.75 -3.66 5.31
N ASP A 9 5.61 -3.56 6.00
CA ASP A 9 5.57 -3.78 7.44
C ASP A 9 4.18 -4.24 7.92
N VAL A 10 4.18 -4.92 9.05
CA VAL A 10 2.98 -5.36 9.78
C VAL A 10 3.16 -4.98 11.24
N TYR A 11 2.45 -3.96 11.68
CA TYR A 11 2.67 -3.32 12.97
C TYR A 11 1.38 -3.12 13.77
N ARG A 12 1.53 -2.73 15.04
CA ARG A 12 0.44 -2.36 15.93
C ARG A 12 0.80 -1.04 16.59
N TYR A 13 -0.20 -0.22 16.91
CA TYR A 13 0.01 0.91 17.81
C TYR A 13 -0.34 0.46 19.21
N GLU A 14 0.52 0.76 20.18
CA GLU A 14 0.18 0.58 21.59
C GLU A 14 -1.09 1.34 21.93
N GLY A 15 -1.98 0.70 22.71
CA GLY A 15 -3.28 1.26 23.06
C GLY A 15 -4.37 1.17 21.98
N PHE A 16 -4.07 0.70 20.76
CA PHE A 16 -5.07 0.46 19.72
C PHE A 16 -5.22 -1.02 19.41
N VAL A 17 -6.47 -1.47 19.36
CA VAL A 17 -6.78 -2.84 18.96
C VAL A 17 -6.63 -2.98 17.45
N GLY A 18 -5.86 -3.99 17.03
CA GLY A 18 -5.81 -4.47 15.65
C GLY A 18 -4.46 -4.28 14.96
N LYS A 19 -4.26 -5.09 13.91
CA LYS A 19 -3.02 -5.18 13.15
C LYS A 19 -3.08 -4.27 11.93
N ARG A 20 -2.04 -3.47 11.72
CA ARG A 20 -1.90 -2.60 10.55
C ARG A 20 -0.90 -3.19 9.58
N PHE A 21 -1.20 -3.06 8.31
CA PHE A 21 -0.35 -3.46 7.20
C PHE A 21 0.02 -2.23 6.41
N ARG A 22 1.33 -2.04 6.20
CA ARG A 22 1.87 -0.97 5.37
C ARG A 22 2.24 -1.54 4.01
N PHE A 23 1.57 -1.05 2.97
CA PHE A 23 1.92 -1.35 1.60
C PHE A 23 2.59 -0.15 0.94
N ARG A 24 3.70 -0.38 0.24
CA ARG A 24 4.23 0.58 -0.73
C ARG A 24 3.57 0.31 -2.06
N ILE A 25 3.10 1.35 -2.74
CA ILE A 25 2.70 1.23 -4.15
C ILE A 25 4.01 1.17 -4.95
N ARG A 26 4.29 0.02 -5.56
CA ARG A 26 5.57 -0.21 -6.24
C ARG A 26 5.87 0.90 -7.21
N GLY A 27 7.10 1.36 -7.14
CA GLY A 27 7.58 2.42 -7.99
C GLY A 27 7.20 3.85 -7.58
N THR A 28 6.49 4.02 -6.47
CA THR A 28 6.28 5.33 -5.87
C THR A 28 6.89 5.42 -4.48
N LYS A 29 6.89 6.60 -3.90
CA LYS A 29 7.19 6.81 -2.47
C LYS A 29 5.91 6.85 -1.62
N LEU A 30 4.78 6.43 -2.20
CA LEU A 30 3.48 6.43 -1.52
C LEU A 30 3.29 5.12 -0.75
N TYR A 31 2.78 5.29 0.47
CA TYR A 31 2.46 4.20 1.37
C TYR A 31 0.98 4.24 1.72
N VAL A 32 0.35 3.07 1.77
CA VAL A 32 -1.02 2.88 2.22
C VAL A 32 -0.99 2.00 3.46
N ASN A 33 -1.45 2.54 4.58
CA ASN A 33 -1.57 1.81 5.83
C ASN A 33 -3.03 1.43 6.06
N VAL A 34 -3.30 0.15 6.30
CA VAL A 34 -4.66 -0.36 6.52
C VAL A 34 -4.74 -1.21 7.78
N LEU A 35 -5.84 -1.08 8.51
CA LEU A 35 -6.20 -1.98 9.60
C LEU A 35 -6.89 -3.22 9.03
N ALA A 36 -6.36 -4.41 9.32
CA ALA A 36 -6.92 -5.67 8.83
C ALA A 36 -6.53 -6.84 9.76
N ASN A 37 -7.21 -7.97 9.60
CA ASN A 37 -6.93 -9.19 10.37
C ASN A 37 -6.07 -10.19 9.57
N SER A 38 -6.08 -10.12 8.24
CA SER A 38 -5.24 -10.93 7.35
C SER A 38 -4.59 -10.09 6.25
N ILE A 39 -3.60 -10.67 5.56
CA ILE A 39 -2.93 -10.01 4.43
C ILE A 39 -3.91 -9.82 3.27
N GLU A 40 -4.77 -10.81 3.00
CA GLU A 40 -5.75 -10.78 1.91
C GLU A 40 -6.75 -9.63 2.11
N GLU A 41 -7.30 -9.50 3.32
CA GLU A 41 -8.18 -8.39 3.69
C GLU A 41 -7.45 -7.04 3.55
N ALA A 42 -6.18 -6.98 3.97
CA ALA A 42 -5.37 -5.79 3.88
C ALA A 42 -5.11 -5.36 2.43
N VAL A 43 -4.82 -6.31 1.55
CA VAL A 43 -4.62 -6.07 0.11
C VAL A 43 -5.90 -5.51 -0.53
N GLU A 44 -7.06 -6.10 -0.25
CA GLU A 44 -8.33 -5.63 -0.79
C GLU A 44 -8.67 -4.21 -0.28
N LYS A 45 -8.45 -3.94 1.00
CA LYS A 45 -8.60 -2.58 1.56
C LYS A 45 -7.66 -1.57 0.90
N ALA A 46 -6.40 -1.93 0.71
CA ALA A 46 -5.42 -1.06 0.06
C ALA A 46 -5.79 -0.77 -1.40
N LYS A 47 -6.22 -1.78 -2.17
CA LYS A 47 -6.72 -1.60 -3.54
C LYS A 47 -7.94 -0.67 -3.59
N ASN A 48 -8.87 -0.82 -2.65
CA ASN A 48 -10.06 0.03 -2.58
C ASN A 48 -9.70 1.50 -2.33
N ILE A 49 -8.77 1.78 -1.41
CA ILE A 49 -8.27 3.15 -1.15
C ILE A 49 -7.62 3.72 -2.41
N ILE A 50 -6.75 2.94 -3.06
CA ILE A 50 -6.06 3.35 -4.29
C ILE A 50 -7.05 3.73 -5.39
N LYS A 51 -8.11 2.93 -5.57
CA LYS A 51 -9.18 3.18 -6.54
C LYS A 51 -10.02 4.41 -6.17
N GLN A 52 -10.34 4.60 -4.89
CA GLN A 52 -11.11 5.76 -4.42
C GLN A 52 -10.35 7.08 -4.62
N LEU A 53 -9.03 7.03 -4.55
CA LEU A 53 -8.15 8.17 -4.77
C LEU A 53 -7.71 8.33 -6.24
N ASP A 54 -8.22 7.49 -7.15
CA ASP A 54 -7.86 7.48 -8.58
C ASP A 54 -6.34 7.37 -8.84
N LEU A 55 -5.58 6.80 -7.89
CA LEU A 55 -4.12 6.71 -7.98
C LEU A 55 -3.66 5.78 -9.12
N ASP A 56 -4.49 4.80 -9.49
CA ASP A 56 -4.25 3.90 -10.61
C ASP A 56 -4.24 4.60 -11.97
N LYS A 57 -4.80 5.80 -12.06
CA LYS A 57 -4.79 6.64 -13.28
C LYS A 57 -3.58 7.55 -13.36
N HIS A 58 -2.96 7.88 -12.24
CA HIS A 58 -1.91 8.90 -12.14
C HIS A 58 -0.51 8.34 -11.92
N ILE A 59 -0.39 7.10 -11.44
CA ILE A 59 0.91 6.47 -11.20
C ILE A 59 1.37 5.72 -12.46
N PRO A 60 2.51 6.10 -13.07
CA PRO A 60 3.03 5.43 -14.26
C PRO A 60 3.51 4.01 -13.94
N ARG A 61 3.30 3.08 -14.88
CA ARG A 61 3.55 1.64 -14.74
C ARG A 61 5.02 1.28 -14.45
N ASN A 62 5.94 2.12 -14.93
CA ASN A 62 7.39 2.00 -14.78
C ASN A 62 7.98 3.35 -14.35
N PRO A 63 8.03 3.64 -13.06
CA PRO A 63 8.83 4.76 -12.58
C PRO A 63 10.31 4.43 -12.77
N PRO A 64 11.15 5.41 -13.10
CA PRO A 64 12.58 5.18 -13.32
C PRO A 64 13.19 4.52 -12.08
N GLU A 65 13.97 3.46 -12.28
CA GLU A 65 14.82 2.83 -11.27
C GLU A 65 15.81 3.87 -10.73
N ASN A 66 15.41 4.64 -9.73
CA ASN A 66 16.31 5.56 -9.03
C ASN A 66 15.83 5.74 -7.59
N ASP A 67 16.04 4.70 -6.79
CA ASP A 67 16.18 4.81 -5.33
C ASP A 67 17.46 4.07 -4.90
N ALA A 68 18.57 4.39 -5.58
CA ALA A 68 19.94 4.04 -5.15
C ALA A 68 20.77 5.32 -5.01
N ARG A 69 20.48 6.11 -3.97
CA ARG A 69 21.43 7.05 -3.35
C ARG A 69 21.10 7.19 -1.87
#